data_AF-A0A1W9LCA7-F1
#
_entry.id   AF-A0A1W9LCA7-F1
#
_cell.length_a   1.000
_cell.length_b   1.000
_cell.length_c   1.000
_cell.angle_alpha   90.00
_cell.angle_beta   90.00
_cell.angle_gamma   90.00
#
_symmetry.space_group_name_H-M   'P 1'
#
loop_
_entity.id
_entity.type
_entity.pdbx_description
1 polymer ?
#
loop_
_entity_poly.entity_id
_entity_poly.type
_entity_poly.pdbx_seq_one_letter_code
_entity_poly.pdbx_strand_id
1 'polypeptide(L)'
;MNKLLSILIAGIVGTAMLSAHAAQWEALPDAPPIPKDNLQNEAKVTLGKTLFLDPRLSKSGTVSCNSCHNVMAGGDDNRPNSVGIEGKLGGRSAPTVWNAAFQTVQFWDGRAASLEEQAKGPVTNPIEMGMSDWEAVVKLLNSIPGYEPLFKAAFPDVEKPISADNAVKAIAAYERTLITPNTSYDRYAKGDKGALTEQQVKGLDTFAEVGCTSCHSGTNFSGPATEMGKGFFMKFPTFPDAKLDKRYLLSEDLGRHQVTKKDEDKHLWRVPTLRNV
;
A
#
# COMPACT_ATOMS: atom_id res chain seq x y z
N MET A 1 -52.20 66.47 -10.47
CA MET A 1 -50.75 66.22 -10.33
C MET A 1 -50.50 65.50 -9.01
N ASN A 2 -50.23 64.20 -9.04
CA ASN A 2 -49.33 63.47 -8.14
C ASN A 2 -49.43 61.97 -8.46
N LYS A 3 -48.39 61.44 -9.10
CA LYS A 3 -48.26 60.03 -9.48
C LYS A 3 -47.71 59.24 -8.29
N LEU A 4 -48.37 58.12 -7.96
CA LEU A 4 -47.79 57.06 -7.13
C LEU A 4 -46.66 56.37 -7.89
N LEU A 5 -45.54 56.13 -7.20
CA LEU A 5 -44.43 55.31 -7.68
C LEU A 5 -44.51 53.95 -6.98
N SER A 6 -44.83 52.89 -7.72
CA SER A 6 -44.73 51.51 -7.26
C SER A 6 -43.35 50.95 -7.63
N ILE A 7 -42.58 50.54 -6.62
CA ILE A 7 -41.28 49.88 -6.80
C ILE A 7 -41.54 48.38 -6.89
N LEU A 8 -41.30 47.79 -8.08
CA LEU A 8 -41.19 46.34 -8.25
C LEU A 8 -39.76 45.92 -7.90
N ILE A 9 -39.60 45.10 -6.87
CA ILE A 9 -38.35 44.38 -6.58
C ILE A 9 -38.43 43.05 -7.30
N ALA A 10 -37.71 42.92 -8.42
CA ALA A 10 -37.50 41.64 -9.09
C ALA A 10 -36.38 40.88 -8.36
N GLY A 11 -36.73 39.83 -7.62
CA GLY A 11 -35.78 38.92 -7.00
C GLY A 11 -35.12 38.03 -8.06
N ILE A 12 -33.81 38.18 -8.25
CA ILE A 12 -33.00 37.26 -9.04
C ILE A 12 -32.69 36.05 -8.14
N VAL A 13 -33.37 34.94 -8.38
CA VAL A 13 -32.97 33.64 -7.84
C VAL A 13 -31.81 33.13 -8.69
N GLY A 14 -30.58 33.37 -8.24
CA GLY A 14 -29.38 32.78 -8.83
C GLY A 14 -29.33 31.29 -8.49
N THR A 15 -29.64 30.43 -9.45
CA THR A 15 -29.33 29.00 -9.37
C THR A 15 -27.80 28.85 -9.39
N ALA A 16 -27.21 28.60 -8.23
CA ALA A 16 -25.84 28.15 -8.14
C ALA A 16 -25.75 26.77 -8.82
N MET A 17 -25.24 26.73 -10.05
CA MET A 17 -24.83 25.48 -10.66
C MET A 17 -23.66 24.95 -9.85
N LEU A 18 -23.90 23.91 -9.06
CA LEU A 18 -22.85 23.06 -8.51
C LEU A 18 -22.14 22.43 -9.71
N SER A 19 -21.02 23.01 -10.12
CA SER A 19 -20.10 22.35 -11.05
C SER A 19 -19.61 21.09 -10.35
N ALA A 20 -20.19 19.95 -10.72
CA ALA A 20 -19.62 18.65 -10.44
C ALA A 20 -18.18 18.70 -10.95
N HIS A 21 -17.22 18.74 -10.04
CA HIS A 21 -15.83 18.58 -10.40
C HIS A 21 -15.74 17.18 -11.00
N ALA A 22 -15.58 17.08 -12.31
CA ALA A 22 -15.32 15.82 -12.95
C ALA A 22 -14.14 15.17 -12.21
N ALA A 23 -14.35 13.97 -11.66
CA ALA A 23 -13.29 13.26 -10.98
C ALA A 23 -12.11 13.15 -11.96
N GLN A 24 -10.98 13.78 -11.61
CA GLN A 24 -9.78 13.70 -12.44
C GLN A 24 -9.21 12.30 -12.22
N TRP A 25 -9.51 11.40 -13.15
CA TRP A 25 -8.99 10.04 -13.12
C TRP A 25 -7.49 10.06 -13.42
N GLU A 26 -6.71 9.45 -12.54
CA GLU A 26 -5.25 9.48 -12.57
C GLU A 26 -4.69 8.09 -12.85
N ALA A 27 -3.91 7.96 -13.92
CA ALA A 27 -3.19 6.71 -14.21
C ALA A 27 -2.05 6.47 -13.22
N LEU A 28 -1.69 5.20 -13.02
CA LEU A 28 -0.47 4.87 -12.29
C LEU A 28 0.76 5.42 -13.04
N PRO A 29 1.72 6.05 -12.36
CA PRO A 29 3.00 6.38 -12.97
C PRO A 29 3.73 5.12 -13.44
N ASP A 30 4.44 5.23 -14.57
CA ASP A 30 5.21 4.11 -15.14
C ASP A 30 6.49 3.81 -14.35
N ALA A 31 6.82 4.64 -13.34
CA ALA A 31 7.93 4.45 -12.42
C ALA A 31 7.52 4.79 -10.97
N PRO A 32 7.99 4.03 -9.96
CA PRO A 32 7.74 4.31 -8.55
C PRO A 32 8.60 5.48 -8.05
N PRO A 33 8.24 6.10 -6.89
CA PRO A 33 9.12 7.03 -6.21
C PRO A 33 10.38 6.32 -5.69
N ILE A 34 11.55 6.89 -5.99
CA ILE A 34 12.86 6.38 -5.54
C ILE A 34 13.41 7.31 -4.44
N PRO A 35 13.66 6.82 -3.22
CA PRO A 35 14.21 7.65 -2.16
C PRO A 35 15.72 7.86 -2.36
N LYS A 36 16.22 9.02 -1.93
CA LYS A 36 17.62 9.43 -2.13
C LYS A 36 18.63 8.50 -1.45
N ASP A 37 18.25 7.91 -0.32
CA ASP A 37 19.06 7.01 0.50
C ASP A 37 18.97 5.53 0.08
N ASN A 38 18.15 5.21 -0.93
CA ASN A 38 18.09 3.88 -1.53
C ASN A 38 17.87 3.93 -3.06
N LEU A 39 18.87 4.50 -3.76
CA LEU A 39 18.89 4.52 -5.23
C LEU A 39 18.85 3.11 -5.82
N GLN A 40 18.13 2.94 -6.93
CA GLN A 40 17.98 1.66 -7.61
C GLN A 40 19.21 1.32 -8.46
N ASN A 41 19.57 0.05 -8.50
CA ASN A 41 20.42 -0.54 -9.53
C ASN A 41 19.99 -2.00 -9.76
N GLU A 42 20.33 -2.56 -10.91
CA GLU A 42 19.88 -3.91 -11.28
C GLU A 42 20.34 -4.98 -10.28
N ALA A 43 21.60 -4.93 -9.84
CA ALA A 43 22.15 -5.89 -8.88
C ALA A 43 21.41 -5.86 -7.53
N LYS A 44 21.00 -4.68 -7.07
CA LYS A 44 20.22 -4.49 -5.84
C LYS A 44 18.81 -5.04 -5.98
N VAL A 45 18.16 -4.82 -7.12
CA VAL A 45 16.85 -5.43 -7.43
C VAL A 45 16.97 -6.96 -7.47
N THR A 46 18.00 -7.49 -8.12
CA THR A 46 18.24 -8.94 -8.17
C THR A 46 18.47 -9.52 -6.78
N LEU A 47 19.32 -8.89 -5.95
CA LEU A 47 19.50 -9.30 -4.56
C LEU A 47 18.18 -9.25 -3.78
N GLY A 48 17.41 -8.18 -3.94
CA GLY A 48 16.09 -8.03 -3.32
C GLY A 48 15.13 -9.14 -3.68
N LYS A 49 15.06 -9.50 -4.96
CA LYS A 49 14.27 -10.62 -5.47
C LYS A 49 14.73 -11.94 -4.87
N THR A 50 16.04 -12.17 -4.81
CA THR A 50 16.61 -13.37 -4.18
C THR A 50 16.17 -13.47 -2.73
N LEU A 51 16.31 -12.40 -1.94
CA LEU A 51 15.90 -12.36 -0.53
C LEU A 51 14.39 -12.55 -0.36
N PHE A 52 13.58 -11.86 -1.17
CA PHE A 52 12.11 -11.93 -1.11
C PHE A 52 11.58 -13.36 -1.32
N LEU A 53 12.28 -14.15 -2.14
CA LEU A 53 11.91 -15.53 -2.47
C LEU A 53 12.60 -16.58 -1.58
N ASP A 54 13.60 -16.22 -0.77
CA ASP A 54 14.41 -17.19 -0.03
C ASP A 54 13.76 -17.58 1.32
N PRO A 55 13.24 -18.82 1.46
CA PRO A 55 12.62 -19.25 2.70
C PRO A 55 13.63 -19.47 3.83
N ARG A 56 14.93 -19.53 3.52
CA ARG A 56 15.98 -19.66 4.55
C ARG A 56 16.04 -18.44 5.46
N LEU A 57 15.49 -17.30 5.04
CA LEU A 57 15.36 -16.12 5.91
C LEU A 57 14.39 -16.32 7.08
N SER A 58 13.53 -17.34 7.05
CA SER A 58 12.76 -17.73 8.24
C SER A 58 13.57 -18.69 9.12
N LYS A 59 13.28 -18.68 10.42
CA LYS A 59 13.92 -19.57 11.39
C LYS A 59 13.72 -21.05 11.06
N SER A 60 12.60 -21.41 10.43
CA SER A 60 12.30 -22.77 9.99
C SER A 60 12.88 -23.14 8.62
N GLY A 61 13.31 -22.16 7.82
CA GLY A 61 13.69 -22.38 6.42
C GLY A 61 12.49 -22.66 5.49
N THR A 62 11.27 -22.32 5.90
CA THR A 62 10.02 -22.68 5.17
C THR A 62 9.15 -21.50 4.74
N VAL A 63 9.45 -20.27 5.18
CA VAL A 63 8.61 -19.09 4.92
C VAL A 63 9.48 -18.00 4.30
N SER A 64 9.03 -17.42 3.20
CA SER A 64 9.62 -16.22 2.59
C SER A 64 8.56 -15.12 2.47
N CYS A 65 8.95 -13.92 2.03
CA CYS A 65 8.00 -12.84 1.75
C CYS A 65 6.91 -13.32 0.76
N ASN A 66 7.31 -14.10 -0.25
CA ASN A 66 6.39 -14.63 -1.25
C ASN A 66 5.41 -15.69 -0.72
N SER A 67 5.63 -16.27 0.47
CA SER A 67 4.68 -17.20 1.08
C SER A 67 3.35 -16.51 1.42
N CYS A 68 3.40 -15.23 1.84
CA CYS A 68 2.23 -14.41 2.16
C CYS A 68 1.91 -13.37 1.08
N HIS A 69 2.89 -13.02 0.24
CA HIS A 69 2.78 -12.02 -0.81
C HIS A 69 3.14 -12.62 -2.17
N ASN A 70 2.32 -13.58 -2.63
CA ASN A 70 2.63 -14.35 -3.82
C ASN A 70 2.52 -13.49 -5.08
N VAL A 71 3.66 -13.09 -5.63
CA VAL A 71 3.71 -12.19 -6.82
C VAL A 71 3.16 -12.84 -8.09
N MET A 72 2.91 -14.15 -8.08
CA MET A 72 2.23 -14.86 -9.18
C MET A 72 0.71 -14.90 -9.02
N ALA A 73 0.18 -14.45 -7.88
CA ALA A 73 -1.24 -14.55 -7.53
C ALA A 73 -1.72 -13.30 -6.78
N GLY A 74 -1.56 -12.12 -7.39
CA GLY A 74 -2.11 -10.86 -6.84
C GLY A 74 -1.17 -10.11 -5.90
N GLY A 75 -0.03 -10.68 -5.51
CA GLY A 75 0.89 -10.06 -4.55
C GLY A 75 0.45 -10.17 -3.09
N ASP A 76 -0.62 -10.93 -2.82
CA ASP A 76 -1.07 -11.37 -1.49
C ASP A 76 -1.18 -12.90 -1.45
N ASP A 77 -1.86 -13.47 -0.46
CA ASP A 77 -2.12 -14.90 -0.36
C ASP A 77 -3.61 -15.29 -0.46
N ASN A 78 -4.50 -14.33 -0.76
CA ASN A 78 -5.96 -14.51 -0.80
C ASN A 78 -6.56 -15.18 0.46
N ARG A 79 -5.96 -14.96 1.64
CA ARG A 79 -6.48 -15.50 2.92
C ARG A 79 -6.98 -14.39 3.84
N PRO A 80 -7.97 -14.69 4.73
CA PRO A 80 -8.34 -13.77 5.80
C PRO A 80 -7.16 -13.44 6.73
N ASN A 81 -6.30 -14.43 6.97
CA ASN A 81 -5.12 -14.33 7.81
C ASN A 81 -4.01 -15.19 7.18
N SER A 82 -2.81 -14.63 7.05
CA SER A 82 -1.68 -15.37 6.48
C SER A 82 -1.13 -16.42 7.44
N VAL A 83 -0.59 -17.48 6.85
CA VAL A 83 0.03 -18.61 7.57
C VAL A 83 1.54 -18.41 7.58
N GLY A 84 2.11 -18.18 8.77
CA GLY A 84 3.55 -18.04 8.95
C GLY A 84 4.22 -19.31 9.47
N ILE A 85 5.32 -19.13 10.19
CA ILE A 85 6.17 -20.20 10.71
C ILE A 85 5.38 -21.17 11.59
N GLU A 86 5.65 -22.47 11.44
CA GLU A 86 4.98 -23.55 12.19
C GLU A 86 3.44 -23.56 12.04
N GLY A 87 2.90 -22.95 10.97
CA GLY A 87 1.46 -22.90 10.73
C GLY A 87 0.71 -21.86 11.57
N LYS A 88 1.42 -20.93 12.23
CA LYS A 88 0.79 -19.87 13.03
C LYS A 88 0.03 -18.90 12.14
N LEU A 89 -1.15 -18.48 12.58
CA LEU A 89 -1.97 -17.50 11.85
C LEU A 89 -1.67 -16.09 12.34
N GLY A 90 -1.48 -15.16 11.39
CA GLY A 90 -1.36 -13.73 11.68
C GLY A 90 -2.69 -13.11 12.12
N GLY A 91 -2.66 -11.90 12.66
CA GLY A 91 -3.85 -11.17 13.11
C GLY A 91 -4.62 -10.43 12.01
N ARG A 92 -4.04 -10.27 10.82
CA ARG A 92 -4.63 -9.52 9.69
C ARG A 92 -4.36 -10.26 8.37
N SER A 93 -5.13 -9.92 7.33
CA SER A 93 -4.81 -10.32 5.96
C SER A 93 -3.52 -9.62 5.50
N ALA A 94 -2.72 -10.31 4.70
CA ALA A 94 -1.59 -9.69 4.02
C ALA A 94 -2.13 -8.80 2.88
N PRO A 95 -1.85 -7.48 2.87
CA PRO A 95 -2.19 -6.65 1.71
C PRO A 95 -1.25 -7.00 0.54
N THR A 96 -1.67 -6.69 -0.69
CA THR A 96 -0.79 -6.88 -1.86
C THR A 96 0.50 -6.04 -1.76
N VAL A 97 1.62 -6.62 -2.19
CA VAL A 97 2.88 -5.88 -2.41
C VAL A 97 2.88 -5.10 -3.73
N TRP A 98 1.95 -5.40 -4.64
CA TRP A 98 1.84 -4.65 -5.90
C TRP A 98 1.45 -3.20 -5.64
N ASN A 99 2.17 -2.28 -6.27
CA ASN A 99 1.99 -0.83 -6.12
C ASN A 99 2.21 -0.31 -4.68
N ALA A 100 2.74 -1.12 -3.75
CA ALA A 100 3.02 -0.69 -2.38
C ALA A 100 4.05 0.46 -2.31
N ALA A 101 4.91 0.57 -3.32
CA ALA A 101 5.87 1.67 -3.49
C ALA A 101 5.22 3.05 -3.62
N PHE A 102 3.94 3.15 -4.00
CA PHE A 102 3.22 4.41 -4.07
C PHE A 102 2.52 4.78 -2.75
N GLN A 103 2.58 3.91 -1.74
CA GLN A 103 2.04 4.22 -0.41
C GLN A 103 3.05 5.04 0.39
N THR A 104 2.53 6.01 1.17
CA THR A 104 3.35 6.89 2.01
C THR A 104 3.56 6.34 3.41
N VAL A 105 2.84 5.28 3.78
CA VAL A 105 3.05 4.45 4.97
C VAL A 105 2.65 3.02 4.61
N GLN A 106 3.25 2.04 5.27
CA GLN A 106 3.04 0.61 5.02
C GLN A 106 2.22 -0.04 6.14
N PHE A 107 1.75 -1.27 5.87
CA PHE A 107 0.77 -2.00 6.68
C PHE A 107 -0.62 -1.34 6.72
N TRP A 108 -1.59 -2.04 7.31
CA TRP A 108 -2.97 -1.58 7.50
C TRP A 108 -3.09 -0.38 8.46
N ASP A 109 -2.24 -0.34 9.49
CA ASP A 109 -2.24 0.70 10.54
C ASP A 109 -1.26 1.85 10.24
N GLY A 110 -0.51 1.76 9.14
CA GLY A 110 0.45 2.77 8.73
C GLY A 110 1.65 2.91 9.67
N ARG A 111 2.05 1.82 10.36
CA ARG A 111 3.11 1.87 11.39
C ARG A 111 4.54 1.99 10.88
N ALA A 112 4.77 1.74 9.58
CA ALA A 112 6.08 1.88 8.95
C ALA A 112 6.03 2.99 7.91
N ALA A 113 7.01 3.89 7.91
CA ALA A 113 7.01 5.05 7.03
C ALA A 113 7.45 4.72 5.59
N SER A 114 8.12 3.58 5.37
CA SER A 114 8.64 3.19 4.06
C SER A 114 8.66 1.66 3.89
N LEU A 115 8.93 1.20 2.67
CA LEU A 115 9.18 -0.22 2.38
C LEU A 115 10.41 -0.73 3.15
N GLU A 116 11.48 0.08 3.26
CA GLU A 116 12.68 -0.27 4.02
C GLU A 116 12.38 -0.49 5.52
N GLU A 117 11.51 0.32 6.10
CA GLU A 117 11.07 0.13 7.48
C GLU A 117 10.13 -1.06 7.64
N GLN A 118 9.24 -1.27 6.67
CA GLN A 118 8.32 -2.40 6.63
C GLN A 118 9.08 -3.73 6.61
N ALA A 119 10.07 -3.87 5.73
CA ALA A 119 10.82 -5.10 5.51
C ALA A 119 11.61 -5.57 6.75
N LYS A 120 11.85 -4.67 7.74
CA LYS A 120 12.49 -5.01 9.02
C LYS A 120 11.63 -5.94 9.88
N GLY A 121 10.30 -5.82 9.78
CA GLY A 121 9.35 -6.46 10.70
C GLY A 121 9.17 -7.97 10.48
N PRO A 122 8.78 -8.43 9.28
CA PRO A 122 8.38 -9.80 9.04
C PRO A 122 9.43 -10.85 9.41
N VAL A 123 10.70 -10.57 9.07
CA VAL A 123 11.83 -11.48 9.29
C VAL A 123 11.95 -11.87 10.77
N THR A 124 11.73 -10.91 11.67
CA THR A 124 11.86 -11.11 13.12
C THR A 124 10.53 -11.33 13.85
N ASN A 125 9.39 -11.25 13.15
CA ASN A 125 8.09 -11.48 13.78
C ASN A 125 7.92 -12.99 14.10
N PRO A 126 7.70 -13.38 15.36
CA PRO A 126 7.64 -14.80 15.79
C PRO A 126 6.46 -15.60 15.22
N ILE A 127 5.47 -14.91 14.65
CA ILE A 127 4.31 -15.52 13.99
C ILE A 127 4.52 -15.60 12.47
N GLU A 128 5.35 -14.72 11.90
CA GLU A 128 5.61 -14.67 10.45
C GLU A 128 6.85 -15.52 10.10
N MET A 129 8.07 -14.96 10.14
CA MET A 129 9.30 -15.68 9.76
C MET A 129 10.16 -16.12 10.95
N GLY A 130 10.02 -15.46 12.11
CA GLY A 130 10.47 -15.97 13.40
C GLY A 130 11.98 -16.01 13.67
N MET A 131 12.81 -15.28 12.93
CA MET A 131 14.21 -15.07 13.33
C MET A 131 14.26 -14.28 14.65
N SER A 132 15.27 -14.51 15.49
CA SER A 132 15.36 -13.85 16.81
C SER A 132 15.54 -12.34 16.68
N ASP A 133 16.38 -11.93 15.75
CA ASP A 133 16.83 -10.56 15.52
C ASP A 133 17.57 -10.49 14.16
N TRP A 134 17.96 -9.29 13.77
CA TRP A 134 18.70 -9.07 12.53
C TRP A 134 20.17 -9.50 12.59
N GLU A 135 20.78 -9.66 13.77
CA GLU A 135 22.14 -10.20 13.88
C GLU A 135 22.18 -11.68 13.46
N ALA A 136 21.17 -12.45 13.89
CA ALA A 136 20.98 -13.83 13.48
C ALA A 136 20.78 -13.95 11.95
N VAL A 137 20.01 -13.01 11.36
CA VAL A 137 19.81 -12.94 9.90
C VAL A 137 21.13 -12.65 9.17
N VAL A 138 21.89 -11.65 9.63
CA VAL A 138 23.18 -11.31 9.03
C VAL A 138 24.18 -12.46 9.17
N LYS A 139 24.20 -13.16 10.31
CA LYS A 139 25.02 -14.36 10.51
C LYS A 139 24.65 -15.47 9.51
N LEU A 140 23.36 -15.71 9.31
CA LEU A 140 22.86 -16.65 8.32
C LEU A 140 23.31 -16.25 6.90
N LEU A 141 23.10 -15.00 6.50
CA LEU A 141 23.49 -14.50 5.18
C LEU A 141 25.00 -14.67 4.93
N ASN A 142 25.84 -14.36 5.93
CA ASN A 142 27.29 -14.57 5.85
C ASN A 142 27.68 -16.05 5.76
N SER A 143 26.88 -16.97 6.29
CA SER A 143 27.17 -18.40 6.25
C SER A 143 26.90 -19.06 4.89
N ILE A 144 26.23 -18.35 3.97
CA ILE A 144 25.83 -18.86 2.65
C ILE A 144 26.71 -18.19 1.58
N PRO A 145 27.68 -18.90 0.97
CA PRO A 145 28.66 -18.31 0.06
C PRO A 145 28.05 -17.56 -1.13
N GLY A 146 26.85 -17.94 -1.57
CA GLY A 146 26.16 -17.28 -2.69
C GLY A 146 25.72 -15.84 -2.43
N TYR A 147 25.59 -15.41 -1.17
CA TYR A 147 25.14 -14.04 -0.86
C TYR A 147 26.23 -12.99 -1.01
N GLU A 148 27.47 -13.30 -0.65
CA GLU A 148 28.58 -12.35 -0.72
C GLU A 148 28.72 -11.64 -2.08
N PRO A 149 28.78 -12.36 -3.23
CA PRO A 149 28.87 -11.70 -4.53
C PRO A 149 27.63 -10.85 -4.86
N LEU A 150 26.43 -11.27 -4.45
CA LEU A 150 25.20 -10.52 -4.68
C LEU A 150 25.19 -9.20 -3.91
N PHE A 151 25.60 -9.23 -2.63
CA PHE A 151 25.72 -8.03 -1.80
C PHE A 151 26.82 -7.07 -2.30
N LYS A 152 27.98 -7.60 -2.71
CA LYS A 152 29.05 -6.79 -3.31
C LYS A 152 28.59 -6.09 -4.60
N ALA A 153 27.86 -6.80 -5.46
CA ALA A 153 27.33 -6.22 -6.70
C ALA A 153 26.24 -5.15 -6.42
N ALA A 154 25.37 -5.38 -5.44
CA ALA A 154 24.30 -4.45 -5.08
C ALA A 154 24.79 -3.16 -4.39
N PHE A 155 25.90 -3.26 -3.65
CA PHE A 155 26.47 -2.18 -2.82
C PHE A 155 27.99 -2.07 -3.02
N PRO A 156 28.46 -1.67 -4.22
CA PRO A 156 29.89 -1.71 -4.57
C PRO A 156 30.78 -0.78 -3.73
N ASP A 157 30.21 0.30 -3.20
CA ASP A 157 30.92 1.30 -2.40
C ASP A 157 30.93 1.00 -0.89
N VAL A 158 30.44 -0.18 -0.48
CA VAL A 158 30.34 -0.60 0.93
C VAL A 158 31.30 -1.75 1.20
N GLU A 159 32.30 -1.51 2.07
CA GLU A 159 33.33 -2.50 2.41
C GLU A 159 32.75 -3.81 2.99
N LYS A 160 31.74 -3.70 3.86
CA LYS A 160 31.02 -4.83 4.47
C LYS A 160 29.55 -4.80 4.04
N PRO A 161 29.22 -5.29 2.83
CA PRO A 161 27.92 -5.04 2.24
C PRO A 161 26.81 -5.91 2.84
N ILE A 162 27.11 -7.07 3.44
CA ILE A 162 26.12 -7.90 4.13
C ILE A 162 25.79 -7.25 5.48
N SER A 163 24.64 -6.58 5.54
CA SER A 163 24.10 -5.95 6.74
C SER A 163 22.57 -5.98 6.73
N ALA A 164 21.96 -5.75 7.88
CA ALA A 164 20.50 -5.63 8.00
C ALA A 164 19.94 -4.50 7.12
N ASP A 165 20.58 -3.33 7.17
CA ASP A 165 20.19 -2.15 6.38
C ASP A 165 20.25 -2.42 4.87
N ASN A 166 21.33 -3.05 4.40
CA ASN A 166 21.47 -3.38 2.99
C ASN A 166 20.50 -4.48 2.55
N ALA A 167 20.19 -5.45 3.41
CA ALA A 167 19.19 -6.47 3.12
C ALA A 167 17.80 -5.85 2.94
N VAL A 168 17.36 -4.98 3.86
CA VAL A 168 16.04 -4.32 3.74
C VAL A 168 15.99 -3.33 2.57
N LYS A 169 17.09 -2.62 2.29
CA LYS A 169 17.21 -1.76 1.09
C LYS A 169 17.11 -2.56 -0.21
N ALA A 170 17.69 -3.76 -0.25
CA ALA A 170 17.59 -4.63 -1.42
C ALA A 170 16.16 -5.15 -1.60
N ILE A 171 15.52 -5.64 -0.53
CA ILE A 171 14.11 -6.09 -0.56
C ILE A 171 13.21 -4.95 -1.08
N ALA A 172 13.31 -3.77 -0.47
CA ALA A 172 12.53 -2.59 -0.86
C ALA A 172 12.82 -2.13 -2.30
N ALA A 173 14.03 -2.39 -2.82
CA ALA A 173 14.36 -2.12 -4.22
C ALA A 173 13.62 -3.07 -5.18
N TYR A 174 13.56 -4.36 -4.85
CA TYR A 174 12.75 -5.31 -5.60
C TYR A 174 11.25 -4.97 -5.54
N GLU A 175 10.72 -4.64 -4.35
CA GLU A 175 9.30 -4.27 -4.20
C GLU A 175 8.91 -3.05 -5.04
N ARG A 176 9.83 -2.10 -5.25
CA ARG A 176 9.60 -0.96 -6.15
C ARG A 176 9.42 -1.37 -7.61
N THR A 177 9.92 -2.53 -8.02
CA THR A 177 9.67 -3.05 -9.37
C THR A 177 8.29 -3.70 -9.53
N LEU A 178 7.60 -3.98 -8.42
CA LEU A 178 6.29 -4.64 -8.41
C LEU A 178 5.16 -3.63 -8.62
N ILE A 179 5.19 -2.95 -9.77
CA ILE A 179 4.14 -2.01 -10.18
C ILE A 179 3.32 -2.58 -11.33
N THR A 180 2.03 -2.21 -11.39
CA THR A 180 1.09 -2.71 -12.41
C THR A 180 0.48 -1.57 -13.25
N PRO A 181 1.29 -0.79 -13.99
CA PRO A 181 0.80 0.28 -14.85
C PRO A 181 0.14 -0.26 -16.13
N ASN A 182 -0.38 0.64 -16.96
CA ASN A 182 -0.93 0.35 -18.28
C ASN A 182 -2.15 -0.61 -18.28
N THR A 183 -2.90 -0.62 -17.18
CA THR A 183 -4.23 -1.25 -17.16
C THR A 183 -5.18 -0.55 -18.14
N SER A 184 -6.30 -1.19 -18.45
CA SER A 184 -7.37 -0.54 -19.24
C SER A 184 -7.85 0.76 -18.60
N TYR A 185 -7.89 0.82 -17.25
CA TYR A 185 -8.17 2.05 -16.53
C TYR A 185 -7.09 3.12 -16.77
N ASP A 186 -5.80 2.76 -16.66
CA ASP A 186 -4.71 3.72 -16.83
C ASP A 186 -4.69 4.31 -18.25
N ARG A 187 -4.94 3.49 -19.27
CA ARG A 187 -5.05 3.98 -20.66
C ARG A 187 -6.24 4.93 -20.83
N TYR A 188 -7.39 4.59 -20.23
CA TYR A 188 -8.57 5.46 -20.24
C TYR A 188 -8.33 6.79 -19.54
N ALA A 189 -7.68 6.78 -18.37
CA ALA A 189 -7.27 7.98 -17.65
C ALA A 189 -6.25 8.82 -18.45
N LYS A 190 -5.36 8.18 -19.23
CA LYS A 190 -4.44 8.84 -20.17
C LYS A 190 -5.11 9.33 -21.47
N GLY A 191 -6.42 9.09 -21.66
CA GLY A 191 -7.22 9.65 -22.76
C GLY A 191 -7.74 8.64 -23.79
N ASP A 192 -7.35 7.37 -23.73
CA ASP A 192 -7.88 6.32 -24.61
C ASP A 192 -9.30 5.93 -24.17
N LYS A 193 -10.31 6.64 -24.68
CA LYS A 193 -11.72 6.40 -24.35
C LYS A 193 -12.22 5.02 -24.77
N GLY A 194 -11.51 4.33 -25.68
CA GLY A 194 -11.82 2.95 -26.08
C GLY A 194 -11.24 1.89 -25.17
N ALA A 195 -10.39 2.24 -24.19
CA ALA A 195 -9.77 1.28 -23.29
C ALA A 195 -10.75 0.65 -22.29
N LEU A 196 -11.87 1.32 -22.00
CA LEU A 196 -12.93 0.82 -21.15
C LEU A 196 -14.22 0.58 -21.95
N THR A 197 -14.97 -0.44 -21.55
CA THR A 197 -16.33 -0.67 -22.05
C THR A 197 -17.31 0.36 -21.47
N GLU A 198 -18.48 0.52 -22.10
CA GLU A 198 -19.54 1.39 -21.58
C GLU A 198 -19.95 1.04 -20.14
N GLN A 199 -20.00 -0.26 -19.82
CA GLN A 199 -20.29 -0.73 -18.46
C GLN A 199 -19.23 -0.28 -17.46
N GLN A 200 -17.95 -0.34 -17.84
CA GLN A 200 -16.84 0.09 -16.98
C GLN A 200 -16.85 1.61 -16.77
N VAL A 201 -17.16 2.39 -17.82
CA VAL A 201 -17.34 3.85 -17.69
C VAL A 201 -18.50 4.16 -16.75
N LYS A 202 -19.66 3.51 -16.91
CA LYS A 202 -20.80 3.68 -15.99
C LYS A 202 -20.44 3.32 -14.55
N GLY A 203 -19.66 2.26 -14.34
CA GLY A 203 -19.17 1.85 -13.02
C GLY A 203 -18.24 2.90 -12.40
N LEU A 204 -17.38 3.50 -13.21
CA LEU A 204 -16.47 4.58 -12.82
C LEU A 204 -17.24 5.84 -12.41
N ASP A 205 -18.26 6.23 -13.19
CA ASP A 205 -19.14 7.35 -12.88
C ASP A 205 -19.92 7.08 -11.58
N THR A 206 -20.52 5.89 -11.45
CA THR A 206 -21.23 5.48 -10.23
C THR A 206 -20.31 5.55 -9.01
N PHE A 207 -19.06 5.06 -9.12
CA PHE A 207 -18.07 5.07 -8.04
C PHE A 207 -17.77 6.50 -7.56
N ALA A 208 -17.67 7.47 -8.48
CA ALA A 208 -17.52 8.88 -8.13
C ALA A 208 -18.82 9.46 -7.52
N GLU A 209 -19.97 9.20 -8.13
CA GLU A 209 -21.28 9.72 -7.72
C GLU A 209 -21.67 9.28 -6.30
N VAL A 210 -21.38 8.03 -5.92
CA VAL A 210 -21.66 7.52 -4.56
C VAL A 210 -20.63 7.99 -3.53
N GLY A 211 -19.57 8.70 -3.95
CA GLY A 211 -18.59 9.32 -3.08
C GLY A 211 -17.41 8.42 -2.67
N CYS A 212 -17.16 7.30 -3.34
CA CYS A 212 -16.02 6.42 -3.02
C CYS A 212 -14.67 7.14 -3.20
N THR A 213 -14.60 8.09 -4.13
CA THR A 213 -13.43 8.95 -4.39
C THR A 213 -13.06 9.88 -3.23
N SER A 214 -13.95 10.07 -2.25
CA SER A 214 -13.61 10.82 -1.02
C SER A 214 -12.45 10.19 -0.24
N CYS A 215 -12.32 8.86 -0.32
CA CYS A 215 -11.28 8.10 0.35
C CYS A 215 -10.35 7.40 -0.65
N HIS A 216 -10.92 6.85 -1.74
CA HIS A 216 -10.20 6.09 -2.75
C HIS A 216 -9.95 6.93 -3.99
N SER A 217 -9.00 7.85 -3.88
CA SER A 217 -8.56 8.76 -4.95
C SER A 217 -7.07 8.63 -5.22
N GLY A 218 -6.56 9.45 -6.15
CA GLY A 218 -5.17 9.47 -6.55
C GLY A 218 -4.79 8.30 -7.45
N THR A 219 -3.54 8.31 -7.89
CA THR A 219 -2.98 7.30 -8.79
C THR A 219 -3.09 5.87 -8.25
N ASN A 220 -3.13 5.66 -6.93
CA ASN A 220 -3.19 4.32 -6.32
C ASN A 220 -4.55 3.99 -5.69
N PHE A 221 -5.59 4.83 -5.86
CA PHE A 221 -6.89 4.66 -5.20
C PHE A 221 -6.81 4.44 -3.68
N SER A 222 -5.83 5.06 -3.03
CA SER A 222 -5.55 4.93 -1.60
C SER A 222 -5.58 6.28 -0.88
N GLY A 223 -6.28 7.24 -1.48
CA GLY A 223 -6.42 8.61 -0.98
C GLY A 223 -5.46 9.59 -1.64
N PRO A 224 -5.53 10.88 -1.24
CA PRO A 224 -4.67 11.91 -1.77
C PRO A 224 -3.19 11.61 -1.47
N ALA A 225 -2.31 12.14 -2.32
CA ALA A 225 -0.88 12.12 -2.06
C ALA A 225 -0.58 12.86 -0.75
N THR A 226 0.20 12.23 0.12
CA THR A 226 0.66 12.78 1.40
C THR A 226 2.18 12.73 1.46
N GLU A 227 2.79 13.42 2.43
CA GLU A 227 4.23 13.26 2.67
C GLU A 227 4.55 11.84 3.13
N MET A 228 5.73 11.34 2.77
CA MET A 228 6.23 10.05 3.25
C MET A 228 6.22 10.01 4.78
N GLY A 229 5.72 8.93 5.37
CA GLY A 229 5.52 8.77 6.81
C GLY A 229 4.24 9.37 7.38
N LYS A 230 3.45 10.15 6.61
CA LYS A 230 2.21 10.76 7.14
C LYS A 230 0.97 9.90 6.95
N GLY A 231 0.84 9.22 5.81
CA GLY A 231 -0.32 8.38 5.48
C GLY A 231 -1.64 9.14 5.32
N PHE A 232 -2.64 8.45 4.78
CA PHE A 232 -4.02 8.92 4.72
C PHE A 232 -4.92 7.87 5.37
N PHE A 233 -5.68 8.28 6.39
CA PHE A 233 -6.40 7.38 7.29
C PHE A 233 -7.89 7.70 7.35
N MET A 234 -8.71 6.67 7.37
CA MET A 234 -10.16 6.77 7.53
C MET A 234 -10.67 5.82 8.60
N LYS A 235 -11.82 6.15 9.20
CA LYS A 235 -12.46 5.29 10.20
C LYS A 235 -13.08 4.06 9.54
N PHE A 236 -12.78 2.89 10.09
CA PHE A 236 -13.40 1.62 9.70
C PHE A 236 -13.50 0.66 10.90
N PRO A 237 -14.66 -0.01 11.12
CA PRO A 237 -15.87 0.05 10.30
C PRO A 237 -16.62 1.38 10.45
N THR A 238 -17.18 1.90 9.35
CA THR A 238 -17.96 3.15 9.35
C THR A 238 -19.33 3.00 10.02
N PHE A 239 -19.87 1.78 10.01
CA PHE A 239 -21.13 1.41 10.65
C PHE A 239 -20.86 0.33 11.71
N PRO A 240 -20.43 0.73 12.92
CA PRO A 240 -20.26 -0.22 14.02
C PRO A 240 -21.58 -0.94 14.30
N ASP A 241 -21.50 -2.18 14.80
CA ASP A 241 -22.63 -3.06 15.13
C ASP A 241 -23.48 -3.52 13.93
N ALA A 242 -23.12 -3.13 12.70
CA ALA A 242 -23.74 -3.64 11.49
C ALA A 242 -23.54 -5.15 11.34
N LYS A 243 -24.35 -5.79 10.49
CA LYS A 243 -24.29 -7.25 10.25
C LYS A 243 -22.88 -7.74 9.91
N LEU A 244 -22.15 -6.98 9.08
CA LEU A 244 -20.78 -7.34 8.68
C LEU A 244 -19.78 -7.17 9.81
N ASP A 245 -19.90 -6.09 10.60
CA ASP A 245 -19.06 -5.88 11.78
C ASP A 245 -19.21 -7.04 12.77
N LYS A 246 -20.45 -7.40 13.14
CA LYS A 246 -20.71 -8.54 14.04
C LYS A 246 -20.26 -9.89 13.48
N ARG A 247 -20.34 -10.07 12.16
CA ARG A 247 -19.95 -11.34 11.51
C ARG A 247 -18.43 -11.52 11.47
N TYR A 248 -17.69 -10.43 11.22
CA TYR A 248 -16.25 -10.47 10.97
C TYR A 248 -15.43 -9.80 12.09
N LEU A 249 -16.09 -9.39 13.17
CA LEU A 249 -15.48 -8.75 14.35
C LEU A 249 -14.62 -7.53 13.97
N LEU A 250 -15.09 -6.72 13.02
CA LEU A 250 -14.30 -5.65 12.40
C LEU A 250 -13.90 -4.56 13.40
N SER A 251 -14.70 -4.37 14.46
CA SER A 251 -14.45 -3.41 15.54
C SER A 251 -13.48 -3.92 16.62
N GLU A 252 -13.09 -5.20 16.66
CA GLU A 252 -12.18 -5.71 17.70
C GLU A 252 -10.73 -5.23 17.49
N ASP A 253 -10.29 -5.10 16.24
CA ASP A 253 -9.00 -4.52 15.93
C ASP A 253 -9.08 -2.99 15.92
N LEU A 254 -8.34 -2.36 16.83
CA LEU A 254 -8.34 -0.92 17.02
C LEU A 254 -7.51 -0.16 15.96
N GLY A 255 -6.89 -0.86 15.00
CA GLY A 255 -6.14 -0.27 13.89
C GLY A 255 -4.97 0.58 14.36
N ARG A 256 -4.88 1.81 13.86
CA ARG A 256 -3.81 2.77 14.16
C ARG A 256 -3.61 3.05 15.65
N HIS A 257 -4.66 2.96 16.46
CA HIS A 257 -4.54 3.08 17.92
C HIS A 257 -3.54 2.09 18.53
N GLN A 258 -3.39 0.89 17.96
CA GLN A 258 -2.40 -0.07 18.44
C GLN A 258 -0.96 0.45 18.31
N VAL A 259 -0.72 1.38 17.39
CA VAL A 259 0.57 2.04 17.14
C VAL A 259 0.70 3.30 17.99
N THR A 260 -0.27 4.20 17.93
CA THR A 260 -0.15 5.55 18.51
C THR A 260 -0.56 5.63 19.98
N LYS A 261 -1.37 4.66 20.45
CA LYS A 261 -2.02 4.61 21.77
C LYS A 261 -2.96 5.78 22.06
N LYS A 262 -3.29 6.60 21.06
CA LYS A 262 -4.24 7.73 21.21
C LYS A 262 -5.65 7.28 20.93
N ASP A 263 -6.59 7.64 21.79
CA ASP A 263 -8.00 7.23 21.64
C ASP A 263 -8.66 7.79 20.37
N GLU A 264 -8.24 8.98 19.92
CA GLU A 264 -8.71 9.58 18.66
C GLU A 264 -8.34 8.77 17.41
N ASP A 265 -7.31 7.91 17.50
CA ASP A 265 -6.85 7.05 16.41
C ASP A 265 -7.52 5.66 16.41
N LYS A 266 -8.46 5.39 17.34
CA LYS A 266 -9.21 4.13 17.36
C LYS A 266 -9.94 3.95 16.04
N HIS A 267 -9.76 2.76 15.46
CA HIS A 267 -10.37 2.35 14.20
C HIS A 267 -9.99 3.22 13.01
N LEU A 268 -8.89 3.99 13.10
CA LEU A 268 -8.27 4.59 11.92
C LEU A 268 -7.42 3.56 11.21
N TRP A 269 -7.59 3.50 9.89
CA TRP A 269 -6.89 2.57 9.01
C TRP A 269 -6.34 3.33 7.82
N ARG A 270 -5.13 2.97 7.39
CA ARG A 270 -4.60 3.45 6.11
C ARG A 270 -5.58 3.00 5.04
N VAL A 271 -6.05 3.92 4.20
CA VAL A 271 -6.95 3.57 3.12
C VAL A 271 -6.24 2.58 2.18
N PRO A 272 -6.75 1.35 2.00
CA PRO A 272 -6.12 0.38 1.11
C PRO A 272 -6.24 0.84 -0.34
N THR A 273 -5.29 0.38 -1.17
CA THR A 273 -5.41 0.57 -2.62
C THR A 273 -6.55 -0.29 -3.15
N LEU A 274 -7.26 0.22 -4.16
CA LEU A 274 -8.22 -0.57 -4.95
C LEU A 274 -7.61 -1.07 -6.26
N ARG A 275 -6.30 -0.86 -6.50
CA ARG A 275 -5.64 -1.49 -7.63
C ARG A 275 -5.51 -2.98 -7.39
N ASN A 276 -5.93 -3.77 -8.38
CA ASN A 276 -5.93 -5.23 -8.34
C ASN A 276 -6.83 -5.82 -7.23
N VAL A 277 -7.93 -5.12 -6.88
CA VAL A 277 -8.99 -5.62 -5.98
C VAL A 277 -9.87 -6.69 -6.62
#